data_AF-A0A392MFB4-F1
#
_entry.id   AF-A0A392MFB4-F1
#
_cell.length_a   1.000
_cell.length_b   1.000
_cell.length_c   1.000
_cell.angle_alpha   90.00
_cell.angle_beta   90.00
_cell.angle_gamma   90.00
#
_symmetry.space_group_name_H-M   'P 1'
#
loop_
_entity.id
_entity.type
_entity.pdbx_description
1 polymer ?
#
loop_
_entity_poly.entity_id
_entity_poly.type
_entity_poly.pdbx_seq_one_letter_code
_entity_poly.pdbx_strand_id
1 'polypeptide(L)'
;VNIGTQDLIEGRRHLVLGLISQIIKIQLLANLNLKKTPQLLELVDDSKDMEELMSLPPEKILLRWMNFHLKKTEYKKIVTNFSSDVKDAEAYAHLLNVLAPEYTNPSTLAVKNPFERAKLVLEHAEKMGCKRYLTARDIVEGSPNLNLAFVAHIFQIR
;
A
#
# COMPACT_ATOMS: atom_id res chain seq x y z
N VAL A 1 5.08 25.45 9.36
CA VAL A 1 3.65 25.14 9.11
C VAL A 1 3.08 26.33 8.35
N ASN A 2 2.61 26.12 7.12
CA ASN A 2 2.33 27.18 6.13
C ASN A 2 0.83 27.37 5.86
N ILE A 3 -0.03 27.11 6.85
CA ILE A 3 -1.49 27.22 6.70
C ILE A 3 -2.01 28.15 7.80
N GLY A 4 -2.55 29.31 7.41
CA GLY A 4 -3.25 30.24 8.30
C GLY A 4 -4.75 29.93 8.41
N THR A 5 -5.41 30.50 9.42
CA THR A 5 -6.87 30.37 9.60
C THR A 5 -7.66 30.89 8.40
N GLN A 6 -7.19 31.99 7.82
CA GLN A 6 -7.82 32.62 6.66
C GLN A 6 -7.76 31.74 5.40
N ASP A 7 -6.68 30.96 5.23
CA ASP A 7 -6.55 30.04 4.09
C ASP A 7 -7.63 28.95 4.10
N LEU A 8 -8.07 28.54 5.29
CA LEU A 8 -9.14 27.57 5.49
C LEU A 8 -10.52 28.21 5.27
N ILE A 9 -10.72 29.43 5.79
CA ILE A 9 -11.97 30.19 5.59
C ILE A 9 -12.20 30.46 4.09
N GLU A 10 -11.14 30.81 3.37
CA GLU A 10 -11.16 31.07 1.92
C GLU A 10 -11.22 29.79 1.07
N GLY A 11 -11.09 28.61 1.68
CA GLY A 11 -11.15 27.34 0.98
C GLY A 11 -10.05 27.17 -0.08
N ARG A 12 -8.82 27.64 0.21
CA ARG A 12 -7.70 27.56 -0.75
C ARG A 12 -7.39 26.10 -1.08
N ARG A 13 -7.85 25.66 -2.26
CA ARG A 13 -7.93 24.25 -2.66
C ARG A 13 -6.64 23.46 -2.40
N HIS A 14 -5.48 23.97 -2.80
CA HIS A 14 -4.21 23.26 -2.63
C HIS A 14 -3.80 23.10 -1.15
N LEU A 15 -4.11 24.07 -0.28
CA LEU A 15 -3.83 24.01 1.16
C LEU A 15 -4.81 23.08 1.87
N VAL A 16 -6.09 23.19 1.54
CA VAL A 16 -7.14 22.31 2.10
C VAL A 16 -6.88 20.85 1.71
N LEU A 17 -6.59 20.57 0.44
CA LEU A 17 -6.25 19.22 -0.02
C LEU A 17 -4.94 18.72 0.59
N GLY A 18 -3.94 19.58 0.75
CA GLY A 18 -2.69 19.26 1.44
C GLY A 18 -2.93 18.85 2.90
N LEU A 19 -3.77 19.59 3.62
CA LEU A 19 -4.13 19.29 5.00
C LEU A 19 -4.92 17.98 5.13
N ILE A 20 -5.94 17.78 4.28
CA ILE A 20 -6.73 16.53 4.27
C ILE A 20 -5.84 15.33 3.97
N SER A 21 -4.95 15.44 2.99
CA SER A 21 -3.98 14.40 2.65
C SER A 21 -3.08 14.03 3.84
N GLN A 22 -2.60 15.02 4.59
CA GLN A 22 -1.80 14.77 5.79
C GLN A 22 -2.61 14.10 6.90
N ILE A 23 -3.86 14.50 7.14
CA ILE A 23 -4.74 13.88 8.14
C ILE A 23 -4.99 12.40 7.79
N ILE A 24 -5.36 12.12 6.54
CA ILE A 24 -5.58 10.75 6.06
C ILE A 24 -4.29 9.93 6.20
N LYS A 25 -3.14 10.50 5.81
CA LYS A 25 -1.85 9.83 5.92
C LYS A 25 -1.51 9.51 7.37
N ILE A 26 -1.71 10.43 8.31
CA ILE A 26 -1.50 10.17 9.74
C ILE A 26 -2.43 9.05 10.21
N GLN A 27 -3.72 9.09 9.87
CA GLN A 27 -4.69 8.09 10.31
C GLN A 27 -4.37 6.68 9.75
N LEU A 28 -4.03 6.58 8.47
CA LEU A 28 -3.66 5.31 7.83
C LEU A 28 -2.39 4.71 8.47
N LEU A 29 -1.42 5.56 8.80
CA LEU A 29 -0.13 5.12 9.31
C LEU A 29 -0.09 4.98 10.84
N ALA A 30 -1.05 5.55 11.57
CA ALA A 30 -1.12 5.46 13.04
C ALA A 30 -1.29 4.01 13.53
N ASN A 31 -1.86 3.13 12.70
CA ASN A 31 -2.03 1.71 13.01
C ASN A 31 -0.78 0.87 12.72
N LEU A 32 0.26 1.43 12.09
CA LEU A 32 1.58 0.78 11.91
C LEU A 32 2.41 0.89 13.19
N ASN A 33 1.88 0.40 14.30
CA ASN A 33 2.54 0.45 15.62
C ASN A 33 2.70 -0.96 16.18
N LEU A 34 3.90 -1.30 16.65
CA LEU A 34 4.33 -2.66 17.06
C LEU A 34 3.33 -3.38 17.95
N LYS A 35 2.72 -2.66 18.91
CA LYS A 35 1.82 -3.26 19.89
C LYS A 35 0.55 -3.89 19.27
N LYS A 36 0.24 -3.54 18.02
CA LYS A 36 -0.95 -4.00 17.29
C LYS A 36 -0.63 -4.84 16.06
N THR A 37 0.64 -5.10 15.78
CA THR A 37 1.07 -5.57 14.45
C THR A 37 1.96 -6.81 14.52
N PRO A 38 1.40 -7.96 14.90
CA PRO A 38 2.15 -9.21 15.03
C PRO A 38 2.86 -9.63 13.73
N GLN A 39 2.36 -9.23 12.56
CA GLN A 39 2.98 -9.57 11.27
C GLN A 39 4.36 -8.93 11.07
N LEU A 40 4.67 -7.83 11.76
CA LEU A 40 6.00 -7.22 11.69
C LEU A 40 7.06 -8.04 12.44
N LEU A 41 6.65 -8.93 13.35
CA LEU A 41 7.59 -9.88 13.99
C LEU A 41 8.11 -10.91 12.98
N GLU A 42 7.35 -11.25 11.93
CA GLU A 42 7.84 -12.16 10.90
C GLU A 42 8.92 -11.52 10.01
N LEU A 43 9.06 -10.20 10.03
CA LEU A 43 10.03 -9.49 9.20
C LEU A 43 11.44 -9.51 9.78
N VAL A 44 11.61 -10.00 11.01
CA VAL A 44 12.82 -9.78 11.78
C VAL A 44 13.20 -10.99 12.64
N ASP A 45 14.48 -11.37 12.63
CA ASP A 45 15.01 -12.51 13.37
C ASP A 45 15.35 -12.18 14.84
N ASP A 46 15.59 -10.92 15.19
CA ASP A 46 15.90 -10.48 16.56
C ASP A 46 15.26 -9.14 17.00
N SER A 47 15.36 -8.81 18.29
CA SER A 47 14.75 -7.60 18.86
C SER A 47 15.41 -6.29 18.42
N LYS A 48 16.65 -6.33 17.92
CA LYS A 48 17.43 -5.12 17.58
C LYS A 48 17.08 -4.65 16.17
N ASP A 49 16.96 -5.58 15.24
CA ASP A 49 16.49 -5.31 13.89
C ASP A 49 15.01 -4.83 13.89
N MET A 50 14.25 -5.17 14.93
CA MET A 50 12.87 -4.69 15.13
C MET A 50 12.86 -3.22 15.53
N GLU A 51 13.77 -2.80 16.41
CA GLU A 51 13.91 -1.40 16.81
C GLU A 51 14.36 -0.53 15.63
N GLU A 52 15.29 -1.05 14.80
CA GLU A 52 15.68 -0.38 13.55
C GLU A 52 14.49 -0.26 12.59
N LEU A 53 13.74 -1.35 12.37
CA LEU A 53 12.55 -1.34 11.51
C LEU A 53 11.54 -0.27 11.94
N MET A 54 11.35 -0.08 13.25
CA MET A 54 10.41 0.90 13.80
C MET A 54 10.90 2.33 13.80
N SER A 55 12.21 2.54 13.67
CA SER A 55 12.77 3.87 13.42
C SER A 55 12.51 4.37 12.00
N LEU A 56 12.13 3.46 11.08
CA LEU A 56 11.91 3.79 9.68
C LEU A 56 10.60 4.58 9.49
N PRO A 57 10.55 5.45 8.47
CA PRO A 57 9.30 6.04 8.03
C PRO A 57 8.28 4.95 7.67
N PRO A 58 6.97 5.15 7.93
CA PRO A 58 5.95 4.13 7.68
C PRO A 58 5.92 3.58 6.24
N GLU A 59 6.23 4.41 5.25
CA GLU A 59 6.33 3.98 3.85
C GLU A 59 7.43 2.92 3.66
N LYS A 60 8.56 3.06 4.35
CA LYS A 60 9.67 2.11 4.29
C LYS A 60 9.34 0.81 5.01
N ILE A 61 8.57 0.88 6.10
CA ILE A 61 8.03 -0.31 6.78
C ILE A 61 7.14 -1.09 5.82
N LEU A 62 6.18 -0.43 5.17
CA LEU A 62 5.29 -1.07 4.20
C LEU A 62 6.04 -1.65 2.99
N LEU A 63 7.10 -0.97 2.51
CA LEU A 63 7.96 -1.51 1.46
C LEU A 63 8.69 -2.78 1.91
N ARG A 64 9.27 -2.79 3.12
CA ARG A 64 9.91 -3.99 3.68
C ARG A 64 8.91 -5.14 3.80
N TRP A 65 7.71 -4.87 4.34
CA TRP A 65 6.64 -5.84 4.47
C TRP A 65 6.18 -6.41 3.11
N MET A 66 5.92 -5.54 2.13
CA MET A 66 5.48 -5.96 0.80
C MET A 66 6.55 -6.86 0.15
N ASN A 67 7.82 -6.46 0.21
CA ASN A 67 8.91 -7.26 -0.35
C ASN A 67 9.13 -8.58 0.38
N PHE A 68 8.88 -8.65 1.69
CA PHE A 68 8.96 -9.91 2.43
C PHE A 68 7.98 -10.95 1.90
N HIS A 69 6.73 -10.56 1.62
CA HIS A 69 5.77 -11.47 1.00
C HIS A 69 6.10 -11.77 -0.46
N LEU A 70 6.55 -10.77 -1.23
CA LEU A 70 6.92 -10.98 -2.64
C LEU A 70 8.09 -11.95 -2.80
N LYS A 71 9.06 -11.95 -1.88
CA LYS A 71 10.18 -12.92 -1.86
C LYS A 71 9.71 -14.38 -1.72
N LYS A 72 8.51 -14.61 -1.18
CA LYS A 72 7.88 -15.94 -1.08
C LYS A 72 7.19 -16.38 -2.39
N THR A 73 7.25 -15.54 -3.43
CA THR A 73 6.66 -15.79 -4.76
C THR A 73 7.71 -15.84 -5.86
N GLU A 74 7.27 -16.10 -7.09
CA GLU A 74 8.11 -16.00 -8.29
C GLU A 74 8.36 -14.54 -8.74
N TYR A 75 7.90 -13.53 -8.00
CA TYR A 75 8.11 -12.12 -8.34
C TYR A 75 9.60 -11.75 -8.20
N LYS A 76 10.24 -11.45 -9.34
CA LYS A 76 11.70 -11.26 -9.42
C LYS A 76 12.18 -9.85 -9.09
N LYS A 77 11.29 -8.85 -9.15
CA LYS A 77 11.65 -7.44 -8.95
C LYS A 77 11.57 -7.09 -7.45
N ILE A 78 12.28 -6.04 -7.05
CA ILE A 78 12.16 -5.46 -5.71
C ILE A 78 11.34 -4.18 -5.82
N VAL A 79 10.32 -4.02 -4.99
CA VAL A 79 9.51 -2.79 -4.93
C VAL A 79 10.21 -1.78 -4.05
N THR A 80 10.58 -0.63 -4.60
CA THR A 80 11.31 0.43 -3.89
C THR A 80 10.47 1.70 -3.67
N ASN A 81 9.33 1.81 -4.36
CA ASN A 81 8.39 2.92 -4.28
C ASN A 81 6.96 2.46 -4.61
N PHE A 82 5.94 3.23 -4.19
CA PHE A 82 4.53 2.97 -4.50
C PHE A 82 4.05 3.72 -5.75
N SER A 83 4.90 3.85 -6.76
CA SER A 83 4.59 4.56 -8.01
C SER A 83 4.98 3.74 -9.24
N SER A 84 6.16 3.98 -9.82
CA SER A 84 6.66 3.26 -11.00
C SER A 84 6.72 1.75 -10.82
N ASP A 85 7.01 1.27 -9.61
CA ASP A 85 7.29 -0.15 -9.36
C ASP A 85 6.02 -0.98 -9.22
N VAL A 86 4.86 -0.33 -9.05
CA VAL A 86 3.55 -0.98 -8.85
C VAL A 86 2.56 -0.70 -9.98
N LYS A 87 2.91 0.18 -10.93
CA LYS A 87 1.98 0.66 -11.97
C LYS A 87 1.50 -0.41 -12.94
N ASP A 88 2.24 -1.50 -13.10
CA ASP A 88 1.83 -2.62 -13.95
C ASP A 88 0.90 -3.61 -13.23
N ALA A 89 0.60 -3.36 -11.94
CA ALA A 89 -0.20 -4.20 -11.05
C ALA A 89 0.34 -5.63 -10.85
N GLU A 90 1.56 -5.95 -11.33
CA GLU A 90 2.16 -7.29 -11.19
C GLU A 90 2.51 -7.55 -9.72
N ALA A 91 3.17 -6.59 -9.07
CA ALA A 91 3.52 -6.68 -7.65
C ALA A 91 2.27 -6.88 -6.78
N TYR A 92 1.16 -6.21 -7.08
CA TYR A 92 -0.09 -6.40 -6.36
C TYR A 92 -0.69 -7.78 -6.57
N ALA A 93 -0.70 -8.29 -7.79
CA ALA A 93 -1.22 -9.63 -8.08
C ALA A 93 -0.47 -10.71 -7.27
N HIS A 94 0.87 -10.65 -7.25
CA HIS A 94 1.67 -11.56 -6.44
C HIS A 94 1.43 -11.40 -4.94
N LEU A 95 1.37 -10.16 -4.44
CA LEU A 95 1.12 -9.89 -3.03
C LEU A 95 -0.22 -10.48 -2.58
N LEU A 96 -1.31 -10.21 -3.31
CA LEU A 96 -2.64 -10.68 -2.95
C LEU A 96 -2.77 -12.21 -3.05
N ASN A 97 -2.08 -12.84 -4.00
CA ASN A 97 -2.05 -14.31 -4.10
C ASN A 97 -1.38 -14.98 -2.89
N VAL A 98 -0.38 -14.32 -2.26
CA VAL A 98 0.25 -14.82 -1.03
C VAL A 98 -0.64 -14.59 0.19
N LEU A 99 -1.24 -13.40 0.28
CA LEU A 99 -2.00 -12.99 1.46
C LEU A 99 -3.42 -13.58 1.51
N ALA A 100 -3.98 -13.93 0.36
CA ALA A 100 -5.32 -14.50 0.26
C ALA A 100 -5.40 -15.47 -0.93
N PRO A 101 -4.70 -16.61 -0.85
CA PRO A 101 -4.66 -17.59 -1.93
C PRO A 101 -6.07 -18.10 -2.30
N GLU A 102 -7.02 -18.10 -1.36
CA GLU A 102 -8.41 -18.53 -1.54
C GLU A 102 -9.20 -17.72 -2.59
N TYR A 103 -8.76 -16.49 -2.90
CA TYR A 103 -9.40 -15.63 -3.91
C TYR A 103 -8.58 -15.48 -5.20
N THR A 104 -7.49 -16.24 -5.32
CA THR A 104 -6.58 -16.17 -6.48
C THR A 104 -7.32 -16.48 -7.77
N ASN A 105 -7.14 -15.60 -8.76
CA ASN A 105 -7.54 -15.86 -10.14
C ASN A 105 -6.28 -16.19 -10.97
N PRO A 106 -6.13 -17.43 -11.47
CA PRO A 106 -4.97 -17.84 -12.28
C PRO A 106 -4.75 -16.97 -13.53
N SER A 107 -5.82 -16.35 -14.05
CA SER A 107 -5.74 -15.51 -15.24
C SER A 107 -5.06 -14.16 -14.99
N THR A 108 -4.99 -13.67 -13.75
CA THR A 108 -4.51 -12.32 -13.43
C THR A 108 -3.07 -12.08 -13.92
N LEU A 109 -2.17 -13.04 -13.72
CA LEU A 109 -0.76 -12.92 -14.16
C LEU A 109 -0.59 -13.09 -15.68
N ALA A 110 -1.52 -13.78 -16.34
CA ALA A 110 -1.51 -13.96 -17.80
C ALA A 110 -2.03 -12.72 -18.56
N VAL A 111 -2.75 -11.81 -17.90
CA VAL A 111 -3.26 -10.58 -18.52
C VAL A 111 -2.10 -9.70 -18.95
N LYS A 112 -2.02 -9.37 -20.25
CA LYS A 112 -0.97 -8.48 -20.80
C LYS A 112 -1.22 -7.00 -20.55
N ASN A 113 -2.49 -6.59 -20.50
CA ASN A 113 -2.86 -5.18 -20.32
C ASN A 113 -2.80 -4.80 -18.83
N PRO A 114 -1.94 -3.84 -18.42
CA PRO A 114 -1.84 -3.40 -17.02
C PRO A 114 -3.15 -2.93 -16.41
N PHE A 115 -3.99 -2.25 -17.20
CA PHE A 115 -5.27 -1.71 -16.73
C PHE A 115 -6.27 -2.83 -16.41
N GLU A 116 -6.35 -3.85 -17.25
CA GLU A 116 -7.20 -5.02 -16.99
C GLU A 116 -6.66 -5.83 -15.81
N ARG A 117 -5.34 -5.96 -15.68
CA ARG A 117 -4.72 -6.59 -14.49
C ARG A 117 -5.04 -5.82 -13.22
N ALA A 118 -4.97 -4.50 -13.25
CA ALA A 118 -5.31 -3.64 -12.12
C ALA A 118 -6.77 -3.80 -11.69
N LYS A 119 -7.72 -3.98 -12.63
CA LYS A 119 -9.12 -4.30 -12.29
C LYS A 119 -9.22 -5.61 -11.51
N LEU A 120 -8.59 -6.68 -12.01
CA LEU A 120 -8.59 -7.99 -11.35
C LEU A 120 -7.94 -7.95 -9.96
N VAL A 121 -6.84 -7.21 -9.82
CA VAL A 121 -6.20 -6.96 -8.51
C VAL A 121 -7.17 -6.30 -7.55
N LEU A 122 -7.88 -5.27 -8.00
CA LEU A 122 -8.86 -4.59 -7.16
C LEU A 122 -10.03 -5.52 -6.81
N GLU A 123 -10.44 -6.42 -7.71
CA GLU A 123 -11.55 -7.37 -7.46
C GLU A 123 -11.15 -8.41 -6.42
N HIS A 124 -9.91 -8.89 -6.49
CA HIS A 124 -9.31 -9.75 -5.47
C HIS A 124 -9.28 -9.04 -4.12
N ALA A 125 -8.79 -7.80 -4.07
CA ALA A 125 -8.75 -7.02 -2.84
C ALA A 125 -10.15 -6.80 -2.24
N GLU A 126 -11.18 -6.57 -3.06
CA GLU A 126 -12.56 -6.42 -2.60
C GLU A 126 -13.10 -7.72 -1.97
N LYS A 127 -12.78 -8.89 -2.53
CA LYS A 127 -13.15 -10.19 -1.95
C LYS A 127 -12.49 -10.43 -0.57
N MET A 128 -11.34 -9.80 -0.31
CA MET A 128 -10.71 -9.81 1.01
C MET A 128 -11.34 -8.83 2.01
N GLY A 129 -12.35 -8.06 1.61
CA GLY A 129 -12.95 -7.01 2.43
C GLY A 129 -12.20 -5.67 2.40
N CYS A 130 -11.22 -5.51 1.51
CA CYS A 130 -10.52 -4.23 1.33
C CYS A 130 -11.43 -3.27 0.55
N LYS A 131 -12.08 -2.35 1.27
CA LYS A 131 -12.97 -1.35 0.67
C LYS A 131 -12.19 -0.45 -0.29
N ARG A 132 -12.65 -0.40 -1.56
CA ARG A 132 -12.00 0.30 -2.66
C ARG A 132 -12.17 1.83 -2.54
N TYR A 133 -11.05 2.54 -2.42
CA TYR A 133 -10.94 3.99 -2.72
C TYR A 133 -9.94 4.28 -3.84
N LEU A 134 -9.28 3.23 -4.36
CA LEU A 134 -8.32 3.26 -5.46
C LEU A 134 -9.00 2.70 -6.72
N THR A 135 -8.82 3.37 -7.87
CA THR A 135 -9.29 2.86 -9.17
C THR A 135 -8.15 2.19 -9.94
N ALA A 136 -8.49 1.39 -10.95
CA ALA A 136 -7.49 0.78 -11.83
C ALA A 136 -6.63 1.84 -12.54
N ARG A 137 -7.21 3.01 -12.82
CA ARG A 137 -6.53 4.16 -13.43
C ARG A 137 -5.45 4.71 -12.51
N ASP A 138 -5.75 4.88 -11.22
CA ASP A 138 -4.80 5.41 -10.23
C ASP A 138 -3.58 4.50 -10.04
N ILE A 139 -3.77 3.18 -10.18
CA ILE A 139 -2.68 2.19 -10.19
C ILE A 139 -1.79 2.42 -11.42
N VAL A 140 -2.37 2.41 -12.63
CA VAL A 140 -1.57 2.50 -13.87
C VAL A 140 -0.93 3.87 -14.08
N GLU A 141 -1.51 4.94 -13.53
CA GLU A 141 -0.91 6.27 -13.47
C GLU A 141 0.19 6.37 -12.40
N GLY A 142 0.29 5.39 -11.50
CA GLY A 142 1.34 5.30 -10.49
C GLY A 142 1.19 6.37 -9.39
N SER A 143 -0.05 6.73 -9.02
CA SER A 143 -0.32 7.75 -8.00
C SER A 143 0.27 7.36 -6.64
N PRO A 144 1.35 8.01 -6.16
CA PRO A 144 2.12 7.49 -5.03
C PRO A 144 1.31 7.39 -3.72
N ASN A 145 0.52 8.43 -3.42
CA ASN A 145 -0.24 8.50 -2.17
C ASN A 145 -1.40 7.50 -2.15
N LEU A 146 -2.08 7.30 -3.29
CA LEU A 146 -3.21 6.38 -3.37
C LEU A 146 -2.73 4.92 -3.32
N ASN A 147 -1.63 4.59 -4.00
CA ASN A 147 -1.02 3.26 -3.94
C ASN A 147 -0.44 2.96 -2.56
N LEU A 148 0.21 3.94 -1.90
CA LEU A 148 0.63 3.82 -0.50
C LEU A 148 -0.55 3.52 0.42
N ALA A 149 -1.63 4.31 0.29
CA ALA A 149 -2.82 4.11 1.10
C ALA A 149 -3.41 2.71 0.89
N PHE A 150 -3.48 2.23 -0.35
CA PHE A 150 -3.99 0.90 -0.66
C PHE A 150 -3.14 -0.22 -0.03
N VAL A 151 -1.82 -0.14 -0.10
CA VAL A 151 -0.92 -1.09 0.58
C VAL A 151 -1.12 -1.05 2.10
N ALA A 152 -1.24 0.14 2.68
CA ALA A 152 -1.46 0.30 4.12
C ALA A 152 -2.78 -0.35 4.57
N HIS A 153 -3.83 -0.31 3.73
CA HIS A 153 -5.11 -0.93 4.05
C HIS A 153 -5.08 -2.45 3.89
N ILE A 154 -4.39 -2.98 2.86
CA ILE A 154 -4.15 -4.43 2.76
C ILE A 154 -3.42 -4.93 4.02
N PHE A 155 -2.38 -4.21 4.44
CA PHE A 155 -1.62 -4.51 5.66
C PHE A 155 -2.49 -4.53 6.92
N GLN A 156 -3.44 -3.61 7.06
CA GLN A 156 -4.32 -3.59 8.23
C GLN A 156 -5.30 -4.77 8.27
N ILE A 157 -5.62 -5.37 7.12
CA ILE A 157 -6.56 -6.49 7.01
C ILE A 157 -5.87 -7.84 7.24
N ARG A 158 -4.58 -7.96 6.95
CA ARG A 158 -3.84 -9.23 6.87
C ARG A 158 -2.60 -9.22 7.71
#